data_AF-A0A9Q4KW98-F1
#
_entry.id   AF-A0A9Q4KW98-F1
#
_cell.length_a   1.000
_cell.length_b   1.000
_cell.length_c   1.000
_cell.angle_alpha   90.00
_cell.angle_beta   90.00
_cell.angle_gamma   90.00
#
_symmetry.space_group_name_H-M   'P 1'
#
loop_
_entity.id
_entity.type
_entity.pdbx_description
1 polymer ?
#
loop_
_entity_poly.entity_id
_entity_poly.type
_entity_poly.pdbx_seq_one_letter_code
_entity_poly.pdbx_strand_id
1 'polypeptide(L)'
;MSDFENLESIAVQIKENRVKLHEIEDSLSSVNVQLHEIPLKRATESTFAKITGVGYDDKMADLQRMKEQSERTKADLKSSISKDIDTFISEFSSPNLIIPLESYPKIIDGKTVYKYRGDSQFKNVFEMLCEILGLSSPLVVKDVMLSPTEIVIAVKDEFEAKQKFISSLQEIQHTLLIKKK
;
A
#
# COMPACT_ATOMS: atom_id res chain seq x y z
N MET A 1 19.77 3.92 -1.11
CA MET A 1 19.83 3.52 -2.53
C MET A 1 18.41 3.09 -2.91
N SER A 2 17.93 3.49 -4.07
CA SER A 2 16.61 3.07 -4.56
C SER A 2 16.73 1.62 -5.02
N ASP A 3 16.21 0.66 -4.25
CA ASP A 3 16.23 -0.75 -4.63
C ASP A 3 14.86 -1.41 -4.36
N PHE A 4 14.66 -2.55 -5.00
CA PHE A 4 13.40 -3.29 -4.91
C PHE A 4 13.09 -3.81 -3.50
N GLU A 5 14.10 -4.05 -2.65
CA GLU A 5 13.88 -4.51 -1.27
C GLU A 5 13.28 -3.39 -0.40
N ASN A 6 13.82 -2.17 -0.53
CA ASN A 6 13.28 -0.98 0.12
C ASN A 6 11.88 -0.66 -0.40
N LEU A 7 11.66 -0.75 -1.72
CA LEU A 7 10.33 -0.55 -2.31
C LEU A 7 9.30 -1.58 -1.85
N GLU A 8 9.71 -2.85 -1.67
CA GLU A 8 8.86 -3.90 -1.12
C GLU A 8 8.48 -3.57 0.33
N SER A 9 9.43 -3.12 1.16
CA SER A 9 9.16 -2.69 2.53
C SER A 9 8.21 -1.50 2.60
N ILE A 10 8.39 -0.50 1.73
CA ILE A 10 7.50 0.67 1.64
C ILE A 10 6.09 0.22 1.24
N ALA A 11 5.97 -0.65 0.24
CA ALA A 11 4.67 -1.17 -0.21
C ALA A 11 3.95 -1.98 0.87
N VAL A 12 4.68 -2.76 1.67
CA VAL A 12 4.12 -3.44 2.87
C VAL A 12 3.61 -2.42 3.88
N GLN A 13 4.41 -1.40 4.22
CA GLN A 13 4.03 -0.36 5.18
C GLN A 13 2.76 0.39 4.75
N ILE A 14 2.65 0.73 3.46
CA ILE A 14 1.45 1.37 2.90
C ILE A 14 0.21 0.50 3.13
N LYS A 15 0.31 -0.82 2.85
CA LYS A 15 -0.82 -1.75 3.03
C LYS A 15 -1.20 -1.88 4.50
N GLU A 16 -0.24 -2.06 5.39
CA GLU A 16 -0.51 -2.14 6.82
C GLU A 16 -1.17 -0.87 7.36
N ASN A 17 -0.68 0.30 6.95
CA ASN A 17 -1.25 1.58 7.36
C ASN A 17 -2.68 1.77 6.82
N ARG A 18 -2.99 1.27 5.61
CA ARG A 18 -4.35 1.28 5.06
C ARG A 18 -5.30 0.37 5.84
N VAL A 19 -4.85 -0.81 6.27
CA VAL A 19 -5.64 -1.70 7.13
C VAL A 19 -5.94 -1.02 8.47
N LYS A 20 -4.91 -0.47 9.13
CA LYS A 20 -5.08 0.28 10.38
C LYS A 20 -6.02 1.48 10.22
N LEU A 21 -5.94 2.18 9.09
CA LEU A 21 -6.82 3.30 8.79
C LEU A 21 -8.29 2.84 8.71
N HIS A 22 -8.55 1.71 8.05
CA HIS A 22 -9.90 1.15 7.96
C HIS A 22 -10.45 0.75 9.33
N GLU A 23 -9.64 0.07 10.16
CA GLU A 23 -10.01 -0.31 11.53
C GLU A 23 -10.37 0.91 12.40
N ILE A 24 -9.63 2.01 12.26
CA ILE A 24 -9.92 3.26 12.97
C ILE A 24 -11.19 3.92 12.46
N GLU A 25 -11.46 3.86 11.15
CA GLU A 25 -12.70 4.39 10.57
C GLU A 25 -13.93 3.62 11.06
N ASP A 26 -13.84 2.29 11.17
CA ASP A 26 -14.90 1.45 11.72
C ASP A 26 -15.12 1.72 13.21
N SER A 27 -14.03 1.84 13.99
CA SER A 27 -14.09 2.20 15.41
C SER A 27 -14.74 3.58 15.62
N LEU A 28 -14.35 4.58 14.82
CA LEU A 28 -14.96 5.91 14.84
C LEU A 28 -16.46 5.87 14.52
N SER A 29 -16.88 5.04 13.57
CA SER A 29 -18.29 4.84 13.25
C SER A 29 -19.06 4.35 14.48
N SER A 30 -18.56 3.31 15.13
CA SER A 30 -19.14 2.76 16.38
C SER A 30 -19.20 3.80 17.50
N VAL A 31 -18.11 4.54 17.74
CA VAL A 31 -18.05 5.59 18.77
C VAL A 31 -19.05 6.71 18.49
N ASN A 32 -19.20 7.12 17.23
CA ASN A 32 -20.17 8.15 16.84
C ASN A 32 -21.62 7.70 17.08
N VAL A 33 -21.95 6.42 16.81
CA VAL A 33 -23.27 5.86 17.12
C VAL A 33 -23.51 5.90 18.63
N GLN A 34 -22.55 5.46 19.44
CA GLN A 34 -22.69 5.48 20.90
C GLN A 34 -22.88 6.91 21.45
N LEU A 35 -22.08 7.87 20.98
CA LEU A 35 -22.21 9.28 21.35
C LEU A 35 -23.57 9.87 20.98
N HIS A 36 -24.21 9.38 19.92
CA HIS A 36 -25.56 9.78 19.54
C HIS A 36 -26.64 9.13 20.42
N GLU A 37 -26.49 7.86 20.76
CA GLU A 37 -27.49 7.10 21.52
C GLU A 37 -27.51 7.41 23.02
N ILE A 38 -26.34 7.66 23.64
CA ILE A 38 -26.23 7.86 25.08
C ILE A 38 -27.14 8.99 25.58
N PRO A 39 -27.18 10.18 24.96
CA PRO A 39 -28.11 11.25 25.38
C PRO A 39 -29.58 10.83 25.35
N LEU A 40 -29.97 9.96 24.41
CA LEU A 40 -31.35 9.47 24.27
C LEU A 40 -31.74 8.48 25.37
N LYS A 41 -30.78 7.67 25.83
CA LYS A 41 -30.99 6.64 26.86
C LYS A 41 -30.71 7.14 28.28
N ARG A 42 -29.96 8.25 28.42
CA ARG A 42 -29.44 8.78 29.69
C ARG A 42 -30.50 8.91 30.79
N ALA A 43 -31.68 9.44 30.48
CA ALA A 43 -32.71 9.66 31.50
C ALA A 43 -33.23 8.34 32.09
N THR A 44 -33.46 7.35 31.24
CA THR A 44 -33.94 6.01 31.64
C THR A 44 -32.87 5.27 32.44
N GLU A 45 -31.64 5.24 31.95
CA GLU A 45 -30.51 4.53 32.59
C GLU A 45 -30.14 5.16 33.93
N SER A 46 -30.08 6.49 34.01
CA SER A 46 -29.81 7.21 35.26
C SER A 46 -30.89 6.94 36.32
N THR A 47 -32.16 6.92 35.92
CA THR A 47 -33.29 6.61 36.81
C THR A 47 -33.22 5.17 37.30
N PHE A 48 -32.93 4.22 36.41
CA PHE A 48 -32.77 2.80 36.75
C PHE A 48 -31.62 2.57 37.73
N ALA A 49 -30.46 3.19 37.48
CA ALA A 49 -29.28 3.10 38.36
C ALA A 49 -29.58 3.64 39.77
N LYS A 50 -30.29 4.77 39.86
CA LYS A 50 -30.75 5.33 41.15
C LYS A 50 -31.66 4.38 41.93
N ILE A 51 -32.61 3.72 41.26
CA ILE A 51 -33.55 2.77 41.90
C ILE A 51 -32.81 1.52 42.40
N THR A 52 -31.82 1.04 41.65
CA THR A 52 -31.04 -0.16 41.97
C THR A 52 -29.86 0.11 42.90
N GLY A 53 -29.61 1.37 43.26
CA GLY A 53 -28.57 1.77 44.21
C GLY A 53 -27.14 1.76 43.64
N VAL A 54 -26.99 1.75 42.32
CA VAL A 54 -25.69 1.82 41.63
C VAL A 54 -25.46 3.21 41.02
N GLY A 55 -24.19 3.61 40.93
CA GLY A 55 -23.80 4.85 40.25
C GLY A 55 -23.90 4.71 38.73
N TYR A 56 -24.40 5.74 38.05
CA TYR A 56 -24.45 5.80 36.58
C TYR A 56 -23.31 6.67 36.05
N ASP A 57 -22.48 6.08 35.19
CA ASP A 57 -21.47 6.76 34.39
C ASP A 57 -21.81 6.54 32.91
N ASP A 58 -22.08 7.64 32.20
CA ASP A 58 -22.48 7.60 30.80
C ASP A 58 -21.31 7.51 29.83
N LYS A 59 -20.06 7.53 30.33
CA LYS A 59 -18.82 7.43 29.55
C LYS A 59 -18.69 8.47 28.43
N MET A 60 -19.50 9.53 28.42
CA MET A 60 -19.49 10.53 27.33
C MET A 60 -18.13 11.20 27.20
N ALA A 61 -17.50 11.54 28.34
CA ALA A 61 -16.20 12.18 28.35
C ALA A 61 -15.10 11.27 27.77
N ASP A 62 -15.15 9.97 28.08
CA ASP A 62 -14.18 9.00 27.58
C ASP A 62 -14.39 8.69 26.10
N LEU A 63 -15.64 8.55 25.66
CA LEU A 63 -15.96 8.38 24.23
C LEU A 63 -15.56 9.60 23.40
N GLN A 64 -15.74 10.81 23.93
CA GLN A 64 -15.30 12.04 23.27
C GLN A 64 -13.77 12.08 23.14
N ARG A 65 -13.02 11.71 24.19
CA ARG A 65 -11.55 11.60 24.13
C ARG A 65 -11.10 10.53 23.14
N MET A 66 -11.74 9.37 23.14
CA MET A 66 -11.44 8.29 22.18
C MET A 66 -11.70 8.73 20.74
N LYS A 67 -12.78 9.46 20.49
CA LYS A 67 -13.09 10.04 19.18
C LYS A 67 -11.98 11.01 18.74
N GLU A 68 -11.62 11.97 19.58
CA GLU A 68 -10.59 12.97 19.27
C GLU A 68 -9.23 12.32 18.99
N GLN A 69 -8.84 11.32 19.79
CA GLN A 69 -7.61 10.57 19.55
C GLN A 69 -7.67 9.81 18.23
N SER A 70 -8.78 9.13 17.95
CA SER A 70 -8.96 8.34 16.73
C SER A 70 -8.98 9.22 15.48
N GLU A 71 -9.58 10.42 15.54
CA GLU A 71 -9.56 11.40 14.45
C GLU A 71 -8.13 11.91 14.16
N ARG A 72 -7.33 12.14 15.20
CA ARG A 72 -5.91 12.50 15.04
C ARG A 72 -5.12 11.37 14.39
N THR A 73 -5.22 10.15 14.93
CA THR A 73 -4.52 8.98 14.36
C THR A 73 -4.95 8.71 12.92
N LYS A 74 -6.24 8.89 12.59
CA LYS A 74 -6.75 8.82 11.22
C LYS A 74 -6.06 9.84 10.30
N ALA A 75 -5.94 11.10 10.74
CA ALA A 75 -5.28 12.14 9.95
C ALA A 75 -3.78 11.83 9.75
N ASP A 76 -3.10 11.38 10.80
CA ASP A 76 -1.69 11.01 10.76
C ASP A 76 -1.44 9.82 9.82
N LEU A 77 -2.28 8.78 9.87
CA LEU A 77 -2.19 7.64 8.95
C LEU A 77 -2.42 8.05 7.50
N LYS A 78 -3.42 8.90 7.22
CA LYS A 78 -3.66 9.40 5.85
C LYS A 78 -2.45 10.17 5.33
N SER A 79 -1.85 11.01 6.16
CA SER A 79 -0.64 11.77 5.82
C SER A 79 0.54 10.82 5.57
N SER A 80 0.76 9.83 6.45
CA SER A 80 1.82 8.83 6.28
C SER A 80 1.65 8.03 5.00
N ILE A 81 0.45 7.50 4.74
CA ILE A 81 0.15 6.73 3.52
C ILE A 81 0.44 7.57 2.27
N SER A 82 -0.01 8.83 2.25
CA SER A 82 0.24 9.72 1.11
C SER A 82 1.74 9.93 0.89
N LYS A 83 2.48 10.19 1.98
CA LYS A 83 3.93 10.38 1.94
C LYS A 83 4.65 9.12 1.46
N ASP A 84 4.27 7.95 1.97
CA ASP A 84 4.89 6.69 1.61
C ASP A 84 4.63 6.34 0.14
N ILE A 85 3.43 6.63 -0.39
CA ILE A 85 3.11 6.51 -1.83
C ILE A 85 3.99 7.46 -2.66
N ASP A 86 4.13 8.72 -2.23
CA ASP A 86 5.00 9.69 -2.90
C ASP A 86 6.47 9.25 -2.92
N THR A 87 6.94 8.68 -1.81
CA THR A 87 8.26 8.08 -1.68
C THR A 87 8.40 6.87 -2.59
N PHE A 88 7.43 5.95 -2.60
CA PHE A 88 7.43 4.78 -3.48
C PHE A 88 7.56 5.20 -4.95
N ILE A 89 6.76 6.16 -5.41
CA ILE A 89 6.82 6.67 -6.78
C ILE A 89 8.19 7.30 -7.07
N SER A 90 8.71 8.11 -6.15
CA SER A 90 10.02 8.76 -6.30
C SER A 90 11.17 7.76 -6.38
N GLU A 91 11.20 6.76 -5.50
CA GLU A 91 12.25 5.75 -5.45
C GLU A 91 12.17 4.82 -6.67
N PHE A 92 10.96 4.39 -7.09
CA PHE A 92 10.80 3.58 -8.29
C PHE A 92 11.18 4.34 -9.56
N SER A 93 10.85 5.63 -9.62
CA SER A 93 11.16 6.51 -10.77
C SER A 93 12.62 6.99 -10.78
N SER A 94 13.43 6.56 -9.81
CA SER A 94 14.85 6.91 -9.72
C SER A 94 15.62 6.35 -10.92
N PRO A 95 16.48 7.16 -11.57
CA PRO A 95 17.38 6.65 -12.62
C PRO A 95 18.40 5.64 -12.07
N ASN A 96 18.60 5.61 -10.75
CA ASN A 96 19.52 4.71 -10.06
C ASN A 96 18.79 3.53 -9.41
N LEU A 97 17.58 3.20 -9.86
CA LEU A 97 16.82 2.06 -9.37
C LEU A 97 17.59 0.75 -9.58
N ILE A 98 17.80 0.01 -8.50
CA ILE A 98 18.47 -1.29 -8.51
C ILE A 98 17.42 -2.39 -8.46
N ILE A 99 17.38 -3.21 -9.51
CA ILE A 99 16.55 -4.41 -9.59
C ILE A 99 17.47 -5.63 -9.45
N PRO A 100 17.32 -6.45 -8.39
CA PRO A 100 18.26 -7.52 -8.09
C PRO A 100 17.99 -8.74 -8.99
N LEU A 101 18.35 -8.63 -10.28
CA LEU A 101 18.27 -9.74 -11.22
C LEU A 101 19.49 -10.67 -11.09
N GLU A 102 19.28 -11.94 -11.44
CA GLU A 102 20.38 -12.86 -11.68
C GLU A 102 21.22 -12.42 -12.89
N SER A 103 22.53 -12.66 -12.83
CA SER A 103 23.47 -12.24 -13.87
C SER A 103 23.31 -13.00 -15.19
N TYR A 104 22.72 -14.19 -15.14
CA TYR A 104 22.58 -15.09 -16.29
C TYR A 104 21.11 -15.38 -16.55
N PRO A 105 20.49 -14.76 -17.57
CA PRO A 105 19.12 -15.09 -17.94
C PRO A 105 19.04 -16.50 -18.53
N LYS A 106 17.84 -17.08 -18.48
CA LYS A 106 17.53 -18.34 -19.16
C LYS A 106 16.76 -18.06 -20.44
N ILE A 107 17.06 -18.82 -21.50
CA ILE A 107 16.24 -18.82 -22.71
C ILE A 107 15.23 -19.95 -22.61
N ILE A 108 13.94 -19.60 -22.57
CA ILE A 108 12.82 -20.54 -22.45
C ILE A 108 11.83 -20.22 -23.57
N ASP A 109 11.54 -21.19 -24.43
CA ASP A 109 10.61 -21.04 -25.56
C ASP A 109 10.88 -19.81 -26.45
N GLY A 110 12.17 -19.52 -26.68
CA GLY A 110 12.60 -18.36 -27.48
C GLY A 110 12.46 -17.00 -26.78
N LYS A 111 12.18 -16.98 -25.47
CA LYS A 111 12.09 -15.78 -24.64
C LYS A 111 13.27 -15.72 -23.66
N THR A 112 13.73 -14.52 -23.36
CA THR A 112 14.74 -14.26 -22.35
C THR A 112 14.06 -14.04 -21.00
N VAL A 113 14.41 -14.84 -20.00
CA VAL A 113 13.82 -14.83 -18.66
C VAL A 113 14.88 -14.47 -17.63
N TYR A 114 14.65 -13.36 -16.92
CA TYR A 114 15.46 -12.95 -15.78
C TYR A 114 14.72 -13.25 -14.48
N LYS A 115 15.33 -14.07 -13.61
CA LYS A 115 14.84 -14.26 -12.24
C LYS A 115 15.43 -13.21 -11.30
N TYR A 116 14.75 -12.97 -10.20
CA TYR A 116 15.33 -12.23 -9.09
C TYR A 116 16.38 -13.08 -8.35
N ARG A 117 17.41 -12.41 -7.85
CA ARG A 117 18.54 -13.01 -7.16
C ARG A 117 18.08 -13.65 -5.84
N GLY A 118 18.58 -14.85 -5.57
CA GLY A 118 18.32 -15.54 -4.30
C GLY A 118 16.88 -16.00 -4.13
N ASP A 119 16.18 -16.25 -5.24
CA ASP A 119 14.76 -16.62 -5.28
C ASP A 119 13.81 -15.60 -4.60
N SER A 120 14.27 -14.36 -4.46
CA SER A 120 13.47 -13.24 -3.94
C SER A 120 12.22 -12.98 -4.80
N GLN A 121 11.18 -12.45 -4.16
CA GLN A 121 9.93 -12.09 -4.83
C GLN A 121 9.46 -10.71 -4.39
N PHE A 122 8.93 -9.93 -5.31
CA PHE A 122 8.56 -8.53 -5.09
C PHE A 122 7.07 -8.30 -5.28
N LYS A 123 6.26 -9.09 -4.56
CA LYS A 123 4.80 -9.10 -4.72
C LYS A 123 4.21 -7.72 -4.44
N ASN A 124 4.63 -7.06 -3.37
CA ASN A 124 4.02 -5.80 -2.95
C ASN A 124 4.42 -4.66 -3.87
N VAL A 125 5.65 -4.64 -4.39
CA VAL A 125 6.07 -3.70 -5.44
C VAL A 125 5.13 -3.78 -6.64
N PHE A 126 4.90 -4.98 -7.19
CA PHE A 126 4.06 -5.11 -8.39
C PHE A 126 2.59 -4.83 -8.14
N GLU A 127 2.05 -5.23 -7.00
CA GLU A 127 0.67 -4.88 -6.63
C GLU A 127 0.51 -3.36 -6.52
N MET A 128 1.48 -2.66 -5.90
CA MET A 128 1.47 -1.20 -5.77
C MET A 128 1.62 -0.49 -7.13
N LEU A 129 2.50 -0.98 -8.01
CA LEU A 129 2.64 -0.47 -9.37
C LEU A 129 1.34 -0.62 -10.16
N CYS A 130 0.74 -1.80 -10.14
CA CYS A 130 -0.52 -2.07 -10.83
C CYS A 130 -1.63 -1.15 -10.31
N GLU A 131 -1.71 -0.96 -8.99
CA GLU A 131 -2.68 -0.05 -8.37
C GLU A 131 -2.50 1.40 -8.82
N ILE A 132 -1.27 1.96 -8.74
CA ILE A 132 -0.99 3.36 -9.13
C ILE A 132 -1.26 3.58 -10.62
N LEU A 133 -0.89 2.61 -11.46
CA LEU A 133 -1.07 2.69 -12.90
C LEU A 133 -2.51 2.40 -13.33
N GLY A 134 -3.32 1.79 -12.47
CA GLY A 134 -4.68 1.33 -12.80
C GLY A 134 -4.67 0.15 -13.77
N LEU A 135 -3.67 -0.74 -13.65
CA LEU A 135 -3.47 -1.90 -14.50
C LEU A 135 -3.65 -3.20 -13.71
N SER A 136 -3.88 -4.31 -14.41
CA SER A 136 -3.92 -5.65 -13.81
C SER A 136 -2.54 -6.32 -13.85
N SER A 137 -2.28 -7.20 -12.88
CA SER A 137 -1.07 -8.04 -12.85
C SER A 137 -1.19 -9.25 -13.79
N PRO A 138 -0.10 -9.69 -14.49
CA PRO A 138 1.24 -9.13 -14.48
C PRO A 138 1.34 -7.83 -15.29
N LEU A 139 2.31 -6.99 -14.97
CA LEU A 139 2.53 -5.72 -15.67
C LEU A 139 3.19 -6.01 -17.02
N VAL A 140 2.46 -5.80 -18.12
CA VAL A 140 2.96 -6.00 -19.48
C VAL A 140 3.16 -4.65 -20.16
N VAL A 141 4.39 -4.39 -20.58
CA VAL A 141 4.77 -3.20 -21.34
C VAL A 141 5.45 -3.66 -22.63
N LYS A 142 4.74 -3.54 -23.75
CA LYS A 142 5.19 -4.02 -25.07
C LYS A 142 5.56 -5.52 -25.00
N ASP A 143 6.84 -5.83 -25.21
CA ASP A 143 7.40 -7.19 -25.25
C ASP A 143 7.94 -7.66 -23.90
N VAL A 144 7.77 -6.87 -22.83
CA VAL A 144 8.30 -7.15 -21.49
C VAL A 144 7.14 -7.38 -20.53
N MET A 145 7.13 -8.56 -19.93
CA MET A 145 6.26 -8.90 -18.80
C MET A 145 7.07 -8.83 -17.52
N LEU A 146 6.64 -7.98 -16.59
CA LEU A 146 7.21 -7.88 -15.25
C LEU A 146 6.24 -8.51 -14.25
N SER A 147 6.75 -9.45 -13.45
CA SER A 147 5.97 -10.20 -12.47
C SER A 147 6.71 -10.30 -11.14
N PRO A 148 6.03 -10.67 -10.04
CA PRO A 148 6.67 -10.81 -8.73
C PRO A 148 7.86 -11.76 -8.65
N THR A 149 7.96 -12.72 -9.57
CA THR A 149 8.97 -13.79 -9.53
C THR A 149 10.04 -13.65 -10.61
N GLU A 150 9.70 -13.04 -11.74
CA GLU A 150 10.58 -12.95 -12.89
C GLU A 150 10.18 -11.86 -13.88
N ILE A 151 11.10 -11.55 -14.78
CA ILE A 151 10.92 -10.66 -15.91
C ILE A 151 11.10 -11.49 -17.19
N VAL A 152 10.07 -11.50 -18.03
CA VAL A 152 10.04 -12.27 -19.28
C VAL A 152 10.03 -11.31 -20.46
N ILE A 153 10.94 -11.52 -21.41
CA ILE A 153 11.10 -10.66 -22.58
C ILE A 153 10.97 -11.50 -23.84
N ALA A 154 10.08 -11.09 -24.74
CA ALA A 154 9.68 -11.85 -25.93
C ALA A 154 10.72 -11.84 -27.07
N VAL A 155 12.01 -12.01 -26.72
CA VAL A 155 13.13 -12.16 -27.66
C VAL A 155 14.18 -13.12 -27.10
N LYS A 156 14.88 -13.81 -27.99
CA LYS A 156 15.97 -14.74 -27.63
C LYS A 156 17.35 -14.08 -27.54
N ASP A 157 17.52 -12.93 -28.20
CA ASP A 157 18.78 -12.20 -28.21
C ASP A 157 18.91 -11.42 -26.90
N GLU A 158 19.97 -11.70 -26.14
CA GLU A 158 20.15 -11.13 -24.80
C GLU A 158 20.38 -9.61 -24.84
N PHE A 159 21.07 -9.11 -25.88
CA PHE A 159 21.33 -7.68 -26.02
C PHE A 159 20.04 -6.92 -26.34
N GLU A 160 19.25 -7.42 -27.30
CA GLU A 160 17.92 -6.90 -27.60
C GLU A 160 17.01 -6.96 -26.37
N ALA A 161 17.05 -8.07 -25.61
CA ALA A 161 16.28 -8.23 -24.38
C ALA A 161 16.61 -7.13 -23.35
N LYS A 162 17.90 -6.83 -23.14
CA LYS A 162 18.35 -5.75 -22.24
C LYS A 162 17.85 -4.38 -22.71
N GLN A 163 17.91 -4.09 -24.00
CA GLN A 163 17.38 -2.83 -24.55
C GLN A 163 15.88 -2.69 -24.31
N LYS A 164 15.10 -3.73 -24.62
CA LYS A 164 13.64 -3.76 -24.39
C LYS A 164 13.29 -3.61 -22.93
N PHE A 165 14.04 -4.26 -22.04
CA PHE A 165 13.86 -4.12 -20.59
C PHE A 165 14.05 -2.68 -20.12
N ILE A 166 15.19 -2.06 -20.48
CA ILE A 166 15.51 -0.68 -20.08
C ILE A 166 14.44 0.28 -20.60
N SER A 167 14.06 0.19 -21.87
CA SER A 167 13.03 1.06 -22.45
C SER A 167 11.66 0.87 -21.78
N SER A 168 11.27 -0.36 -21.46
CA SER A 168 10.00 -0.64 -20.78
C SER A 168 9.99 -0.10 -19.35
N LEU A 169 11.12 -0.23 -18.64
CA LEU A 169 11.26 0.32 -17.29
C LEU A 169 11.18 1.86 -17.32
N GLN A 170 11.86 2.52 -18.26
CA GLN A 170 11.80 3.97 -18.42
C GLN A 170 10.37 4.47 -18.71
N GLU A 171 9.60 3.72 -19.51
CA GLU A 171 8.20 4.02 -19.80
C GLU A 171 7.31 3.93 -18.56
N ILE A 172 7.52 2.90 -17.71
CA ILE A 172 6.85 2.79 -16.40
C ILE A 172 7.22 3.98 -15.52
N GLN A 173 8.51 4.29 -15.37
CA GLN A 173 8.99 5.40 -14.55
C GLN A 173 8.40 6.74 -15.00
N HIS A 174 8.37 7.01 -16.31
CA HIS A 174 7.76 8.22 -16.85
C HIS A 174 6.25 8.29 -16.55
N THR A 175 5.55 7.17 -16.69
CA THR A 175 4.10 7.09 -16.41
C THR A 175 3.80 7.33 -14.93
N LEU A 176 4.61 6.78 -14.02
CA LEU A 176 4.49 7.02 -12.58
C LEU A 176 4.72 8.50 -12.22
N LEU A 177 5.71 9.16 -12.84
CA LEU A 177 5.96 10.59 -12.64
C LEU A 177 4.80 11.47 -13.12
N ILE A 178 4.07 11.06 -14.16
CA ILE A 178 2.83 11.72 -14.58
C ILE A 178 1.76 11.53 -13.51
N LYS A 179 1.57 10.31 -12.99
CA LYS A 179 0.59 9.98 -11.95
C LYS A 179 0.84 10.67 -10.61
N LYS A 180 2.08 11.10 -10.35
CA LYS A 180 2.44 11.85 -9.15
C LYS A 180 1.89 13.28 -9.12
N LYS A 181 1.62 13.86 -10.30
CA LYS A 181 1.11 15.23 -10.45
C LYS A 181 -0.40 15.29 -10.33
#